data_AF-A0A1K2EYM8-F1
#
_entry.id   AF-A0A1K2EYM8-F1
#
_cell.length_a   1.000
_cell.length_b   1.000
_cell.length_c   1.000
_cell.angle_alpha   90.00
_cell.angle_beta   90.00
_cell.angle_gamma   90.00
#
_symmetry.space_group_name_H-M   'P 1'
#
loop_
_entity.id
_entity.type
_entity.pdbx_description
1 polymer ?
#
loop_
_entity_poly.entity_id
_entity_poly.type
_entity_poly.pdbx_seq_one_letter_code
_entity_poly.pdbx_strand_id
1 'polypeptide(L)'
;MAQSRSTAAGPAKVGFGERFTDHMVTLTWSADGGWADRPEVLPYGDLSFNPAMAGLHYGQVVFEGLKAHRQRDGALGTFRPDAHARRFQQSARRLAMPELPEGLFLEAVDALVAADGGLLPADDPHLSLYLRPVLFATEPCLALRPAREYMFLLIAFVTGGFFSDQPDPVSVLISRDFSRAAPGGTGQAKCAGNYAGAFLAQQAAAEAGCQQVVWLDPVERCWIEEMGGMNLFFVRGSGPSAEVVTPPLTGTLLPGVTRDSLLTLMAENGHAVREERVSVEQWRAQSDAGVITETFACGTAALVTPVGEVRDGQEGWVIGGGKPGRVTMAVREALTALHHDHTRDTHGWVRRHGTSPRRPTFVAHYPMYPNRQKEGKAHMVLLSHDMAGTGDTVVLLHSSACDRRMWDPQWQTLLDAGYRVVRCDFRGYGETPVPDRPNNDADDVRELLDALGIERAAVVGSSYGGRVALEFAARWPGRVSALALLSAGSPHHEPTEELDAFDAEEEALVDADDLDGAVELNVRTWLGPEADDEVREKVRTMQRRAYEVQLAAEEEFDQLEADCELSAIEARTLIVAGKNDLDYFQQVATDLADRLADARLVQLPWGGHLPSLERPDETAALLKDFLDASS
;
A
#
# COMPACT_ATOMS: atom_id res chain seq x y z
N MET A 1 33.16 -5.73 -23.06
CA MET A 1 31.97 -6.54 -23.37
C MET A 1 31.01 -6.37 -22.21
N ALA A 2 29.98 -5.54 -22.41
CA ALA A 2 28.97 -5.23 -21.41
C ALA A 2 27.99 -6.40 -21.29
N GLN A 3 27.76 -6.91 -20.08
CA GLN A 3 26.59 -7.73 -19.79
C GLN A 3 25.49 -6.79 -19.31
N SER A 4 24.53 -6.56 -20.20
CA SER A 4 23.22 -5.99 -19.94
C SER A 4 22.58 -6.65 -18.72
N ARG A 5 22.23 -5.87 -17.69
CA ARG A 5 21.24 -6.28 -16.69
C ARG A 5 19.87 -6.17 -17.33
N SER A 6 19.44 -7.30 -17.89
CA SER A 6 18.08 -7.57 -18.32
C SER A 6 17.07 -7.26 -17.20
N THR A 7 16.08 -6.41 -17.49
CA THR A 7 14.84 -6.20 -16.74
C THR A 7 13.82 -7.33 -16.93
N ALA A 8 14.20 -8.46 -17.51
CA ALA A 8 13.28 -9.58 -17.77
C ALA A 8 13.32 -10.63 -16.66
N ALA A 9 12.71 -10.33 -15.51
CA ALA A 9 11.94 -11.36 -14.83
C ALA A 9 10.49 -11.17 -15.29
N GLY A 10 10.03 -11.99 -16.24
CA GLY A 10 8.65 -11.92 -16.71
C GLY A 10 7.64 -12.08 -15.57
N PRO A 11 6.39 -11.63 -15.76
CA PRO A 11 5.32 -11.62 -14.74
C PRO A 11 4.95 -13.01 -14.17
N ALA A 12 5.52 -14.09 -14.71
CA ALA A 12 5.15 -15.47 -14.39
C ALA A 12 5.85 -16.09 -13.15
N LYS A 13 6.65 -15.35 -12.37
CA LYS A 13 7.40 -15.91 -11.22
C LYS A 13 7.17 -15.27 -9.86
N VAL A 14 6.31 -14.25 -9.75
CA VAL A 14 5.95 -13.65 -8.45
C VAL A 14 4.79 -14.43 -7.85
N GLY A 15 4.87 -14.83 -6.57
CA GLY A 15 3.80 -15.55 -5.90
C GLY A 15 2.55 -14.69 -5.71
N PHE A 16 1.41 -15.36 -5.49
CA PHE A 16 0.12 -14.69 -5.37
C PHE A 16 0.10 -13.72 -4.17
N GLY A 17 0.02 -12.41 -4.45
CA GLY A 17 -0.06 -11.37 -3.41
C GLY A 17 1.29 -10.99 -2.78
N GLU A 18 2.41 -11.25 -3.45
CA GLU A 18 3.75 -10.90 -2.96
C GLU A 18 4.27 -9.54 -3.43
N ARG A 19 3.69 -8.96 -4.48
CA ARG A 19 4.08 -7.65 -5.02
C ARG A 19 2.86 -6.84 -5.42
N PHE A 20 2.69 -5.68 -4.81
CA PHE A 20 1.55 -4.79 -5.01
C PHE A 20 1.80 -3.75 -6.10
N THR A 21 0.74 -3.13 -6.59
CA THR A 21 0.78 -2.01 -7.54
C THR A 21 1.14 -0.70 -6.87
N ASP A 22 1.32 0.35 -7.66
CA ASP A 22 1.90 1.63 -7.22
C ASP A 22 0.96 2.44 -6.33
N HIS A 23 -0.35 2.17 -6.36
CA HIS A 23 -1.35 2.90 -5.59
C HIS A 23 -2.23 2.00 -4.70
N MET A 24 -2.87 2.63 -3.73
CA MET A 24 -3.94 2.08 -2.90
C MET A 24 -5.08 3.09 -2.80
N VAL A 25 -6.28 2.63 -2.38
CA VAL A 25 -7.43 3.50 -2.16
C VAL A 25 -7.92 3.40 -0.72
N THR A 26 -8.18 4.53 -0.07
CA THR A 26 -8.66 4.61 1.32
C THR A 26 -9.99 5.34 1.44
N LEU A 27 -10.82 4.91 2.40
CA LEU A 27 -11.95 5.69 2.94
C LEU A 27 -12.04 5.50 4.45
N THR A 28 -12.26 6.58 5.18
CA THR A 28 -12.49 6.52 6.62
C THR A 28 -13.97 6.53 6.96
N TRP A 29 -14.30 5.92 8.09
CA TRP A 29 -15.61 6.06 8.73
C TRP A 29 -15.45 6.42 10.20
N SER A 30 -16.30 7.32 10.70
CA SER A 30 -16.45 7.58 12.13
C SER A 30 -17.91 7.53 12.55
N ALA A 31 -18.18 7.17 13.80
CA ALA A 31 -19.55 7.12 14.33
C ALA A 31 -20.25 8.49 14.34
N ASP A 32 -19.49 9.59 14.38
CA ASP A 32 -20.03 10.95 14.44
C ASP A 32 -20.11 11.61 13.05
N GLY A 33 -19.32 11.16 12.08
CA GLY A 33 -19.25 11.73 10.72
C GLY A 33 -19.75 10.82 9.59
N GLY A 34 -19.95 9.53 9.84
CA GLY A 34 -20.26 8.57 8.78
C GLY A 34 -19.05 8.26 7.90
N TRP A 35 -19.30 7.84 6.66
CA TRP A 35 -18.27 7.58 5.65
C TRP A 35 -17.78 8.91 5.08
N ALA A 36 -16.49 8.99 4.75
CA ALA A 36 -15.98 10.04 3.88
C ALA A 36 -16.72 10.01 2.53
N ASP A 37 -16.92 11.19 1.94
CA ASP A 37 -17.76 11.35 0.75
C ASP A 37 -17.12 10.80 -0.53
N ARG A 38 -15.80 10.58 -0.56
CA ARG A 38 -15.07 10.10 -1.73
C ARG A 38 -13.89 9.19 -1.37
N PRO A 39 -13.56 8.21 -2.23
CA PRO A 39 -12.30 7.45 -2.16
C PRO A 39 -11.08 8.34 -2.39
N GLU A 40 -10.03 8.12 -1.61
CA GLU A 40 -8.71 8.77 -1.79
C GLU A 40 -7.75 7.79 -2.44
N VAL A 41 -7.11 8.17 -3.55
CA VAL A 41 -6.07 7.38 -4.23
C VAL A 41 -4.71 7.86 -3.74
N LEU A 42 -3.94 6.96 -3.14
CA LEU A 42 -2.64 7.24 -2.53
C LEU A 42 -1.57 6.33 -3.13
N PRO A 43 -0.28 6.73 -3.10
CA PRO A 43 0.80 5.78 -3.32
C PRO A 43 0.68 4.59 -2.36
N TYR A 44 0.94 3.38 -2.84
CA TYR A 44 0.99 2.20 -2.00
C TYR A 44 2.11 2.35 -0.96
N GLY A 45 1.79 2.15 0.32
CA GLY A 45 2.74 2.29 1.42
C GLY A 45 2.24 1.70 2.72
N ASP A 46 3.13 1.70 3.71
CA ASP A 46 2.82 1.22 5.05
C ASP A 46 1.79 2.13 5.74
N LEU A 47 0.96 1.53 6.58
CA LEU A 47 -0.07 2.24 7.36
C LEU A 47 0.34 2.27 8.82
N SER A 48 0.34 3.46 9.42
CA SER A 48 0.58 3.64 10.85
C SER A 48 -0.70 3.44 11.65
N PHE A 49 -0.63 2.63 12.72
CA PHE A 49 -1.77 2.35 13.59
C PHE A 49 -1.39 2.45 15.05
N ASN A 50 -2.37 2.84 15.86
CA ASN A 50 -2.25 2.73 17.30
C ASN A 50 -2.16 1.24 17.70
N PRO A 51 -1.19 0.82 18.54
CA PRO A 51 -1.08 -0.57 18.99
C PRO A 51 -2.32 -1.11 19.70
N ALA A 52 -3.21 -0.25 20.21
CA ALA A 52 -4.48 -0.61 20.83
C ALA A 52 -5.67 -0.68 19.86
N MET A 53 -5.44 -0.65 18.53
CA MET A 53 -6.53 -0.69 17.55
C MET A 53 -7.40 -1.95 17.71
N ALA A 54 -8.71 -1.78 17.78
CA ALA A 54 -9.64 -2.89 18.01
C ALA A 54 -9.53 -4.00 16.95
N GLY A 55 -9.18 -3.65 15.70
CA GLY A 55 -8.97 -4.62 14.62
C GLY A 55 -7.85 -5.63 14.91
N LEU A 56 -6.75 -5.20 15.55
CA LEU A 56 -5.62 -6.06 15.90
C LEU A 56 -5.94 -7.03 17.04
N HIS A 57 -6.69 -6.56 18.06
CA HIS A 57 -6.97 -7.33 19.27
C HIS A 57 -8.18 -8.25 19.15
N TYR A 58 -9.22 -7.82 18.44
CA TYR A 58 -10.51 -8.51 18.38
C TYR A 58 -10.91 -8.94 16.97
N GLY A 59 -10.03 -8.77 15.98
CA GLY A 59 -10.23 -9.28 14.62
C GLY A 59 -11.47 -8.71 13.92
N GLN A 60 -11.87 -7.48 14.26
CA GLN A 60 -12.99 -6.77 13.62
C GLN A 60 -12.57 -6.30 12.22
N VAL A 61 -12.41 -7.26 11.31
CA VAL A 61 -11.82 -7.14 9.97
C VAL A 61 -12.58 -7.99 8.97
N VAL A 62 -13.04 -7.37 7.88
CA VAL A 62 -13.64 -8.04 6.72
C VAL A 62 -12.87 -7.70 5.45
N PHE A 63 -12.94 -8.57 4.44
CA PHE A 63 -12.24 -8.37 3.19
C PHE A 63 -13.01 -8.94 2.00
N GLU A 64 -12.61 -8.52 0.80
CA GLU A 64 -13.07 -9.06 -0.48
C GLU A 64 -11.88 -9.48 -1.37
N GLY A 65 -12.20 -10.08 -2.50
CA GLY A 65 -11.29 -10.48 -3.55
C GLY A 65 -12.03 -10.58 -4.87
N LEU A 66 -11.72 -9.65 -5.77
CA LEU A 66 -12.24 -9.58 -7.14
C LEU A 66 -11.08 -9.31 -8.12
N LYS A 67 -11.35 -9.40 -9.42
CA LYS A 67 -10.32 -9.25 -10.46
C LYS A 67 -10.78 -8.29 -11.55
N ALA A 68 -9.84 -7.51 -12.07
CA ALA A 68 -9.96 -6.81 -13.34
C ALA A 68 -9.17 -7.56 -14.42
N HIS A 69 -9.80 -7.72 -15.59
CA HIS A 69 -9.26 -8.41 -16.75
C HIS A 69 -9.25 -7.48 -17.96
N ARG A 70 -8.25 -7.61 -18.82
CA ARG A 70 -8.23 -6.93 -20.11
C ARG A 70 -9.29 -7.53 -21.04
N GLN A 71 -10.10 -6.64 -21.60
CA GLN A 71 -11.18 -6.95 -22.54
C GLN A 71 -10.64 -6.89 -23.98
N ARG A 72 -11.42 -7.40 -24.95
CA ARG A 72 -11.01 -7.49 -26.37
C ARG A 72 -10.64 -6.14 -27.02
N ASP A 73 -11.29 -5.06 -26.61
CA ASP A 73 -11.04 -3.70 -27.11
C ASP A 73 -9.89 -2.99 -26.36
N GLY A 74 -9.22 -3.70 -25.43
CA GLY A 74 -8.12 -3.19 -24.64
C GLY A 74 -8.51 -2.53 -23.33
N ALA A 75 -9.78 -2.22 -23.07
CA ALA A 75 -10.20 -1.66 -21.79
C ALA A 75 -10.15 -2.72 -20.68
N LEU A 76 -10.26 -2.29 -19.42
CA LEU A 76 -10.36 -3.21 -18.29
C LEU A 76 -11.82 -3.45 -17.90
N GLY A 77 -12.11 -4.67 -17.45
CA GLY A 77 -13.42 -5.07 -16.96
C GLY A 77 -13.30 -5.86 -15.65
N THR A 78 -14.13 -5.52 -14.68
CA THR A 78 -14.24 -6.29 -13.42
C THR A 78 -15.49 -7.15 -13.43
N PHE A 79 -15.35 -8.40 -13.00
CA PHE A 79 -16.47 -9.35 -12.95
C PHE A 79 -17.28 -9.23 -11.66
N ARG A 80 -18.58 -8.95 -11.81
CA ARG A 80 -19.63 -8.83 -10.78
C ARG A 80 -19.24 -8.00 -9.54
N PRO A 81 -18.62 -6.82 -9.70
CA PRO A 81 -18.15 -6.03 -8.55
C PRO A 81 -19.30 -5.59 -7.63
N ASP A 82 -20.52 -5.48 -8.15
CA ASP A 82 -21.76 -5.22 -7.42
C ASP A 82 -22.11 -6.39 -6.46
N ALA A 83 -21.94 -7.64 -6.90
CA ALA A 83 -22.14 -8.80 -6.04
C ALA A 83 -21.07 -8.87 -4.93
N HIS A 84 -19.83 -8.50 -5.24
CA HIS A 84 -18.75 -8.36 -4.26
C HIS A 84 -19.06 -7.27 -3.24
N ALA A 85 -19.51 -6.09 -3.67
CA ALA A 85 -19.90 -4.98 -2.80
C ALA A 85 -21.02 -5.38 -1.82
N ARG A 86 -22.07 -6.06 -2.31
CA ARG A 86 -23.17 -6.55 -1.45
C ARG A 86 -22.70 -7.59 -0.44
N ARG A 87 -21.78 -8.48 -0.81
CA ARG A 87 -21.20 -9.45 0.14
C ARG A 87 -20.27 -8.78 1.16
N PHE A 88 -19.57 -7.72 0.76
CA PHE A 88 -18.75 -6.90 1.64
C PHE A 88 -19.62 -6.23 2.73
N GLN A 89 -20.76 -5.64 2.35
CA GLN A 89 -21.75 -5.09 3.28
C GLN A 89 -22.32 -6.16 4.23
N GLN A 90 -22.69 -7.34 3.72
CA GLN A 90 -23.17 -8.45 4.55
C GLN A 90 -22.13 -8.89 5.58
N SER A 91 -20.85 -8.93 5.18
CA SER A 91 -19.74 -9.26 6.07
C SER A 91 -19.56 -8.19 7.15
N ALA A 92 -19.59 -6.92 6.78
CA ALA A 92 -19.52 -5.79 7.71
C ALA A 92 -20.65 -5.85 8.73
N ARG A 93 -21.90 -6.05 8.28
CA ARG A 93 -23.08 -6.21 9.14
C ARG A 93 -22.91 -7.35 10.14
N ARG A 94 -22.39 -8.51 9.71
CA ARG A 94 -22.19 -9.67 10.59
C ARG A 94 -21.20 -9.38 11.73
N LEU A 95 -20.23 -8.49 11.49
CA LEU A 95 -19.20 -8.08 12.46
C LEU A 95 -19.54 -6.75 13.16
N ALA A 96 -20.78 -6.25 13.03
CA ALA A 96 -21.22 -4.97 13.59
C ALA A 96 -20.35 -3.77 13.16
N MET A 97 -19.87 -3.81 11.92
CA MET A 97 -19.10 -2.75 11.26
C MET A 97 -20.02 -1.89 10.39
N PRO A 98 -19.65 -0.63 10.07
CA PRO A 98 -20.40 0.18 9.13
C PRO A 98 -20.42 -0.47 7.74
N GLU A 99 -21.60 -0.50 7.12
CA GLU A 99 -21.75 -0.97 5.75
C GLU A 99 -21.24 0.13 4.80
N LEU A 100 -20.21 -0.17 4.00
CA LEU A 100 -19.77 0.73 2.94
C LEU A 100 -20.83 0.76 1.83
N PRO A 101 -21.36 1.93 1.43
CA PRO A 101 -22.30 2.03 0.32
C PRO A 101 -21.75 1.38 -0.96
N GLU A 102 -22.61 0.66 -1.70
CA GLU A 102 -22.22 -0.05 -2.93
C GLU A 102 -21.61 0.91 -3.97
N GLY A 103 -22.16 2.13 -4.08
CA GLY A 103 -21.60 3.18 -4.94
C GLY A 103 -20.15 3.53 -4.60
N LEU A 104 -19.84 3.80 -3.33
CA LEU A 104 -18.48 4.12 -2.89
C LEU A 104 -17.50 2.95 -3.07
N PHE A 105 -17.96 1.72 -2.86
CA PHE A 105 -17.13 0.53 -3.15
C PHE A 105 -16.77 0.46 -4.64
N LEU A 106 -17.75 0.69 -5.52
CA LEU A 106 -17.55 0.66 -6.96
C LEU A 106 -16.68 1.82 -7.45
N GLU A 107 -16.86 3.02 -6.88
CA GLU A 107 -16.00 4.18 -7.16
C GLU A 107 -14.55 3.92 -6.73
N ALA A 108 -14.32 3.29 -5.58
CA ALA A 108 -12.98 2.91 -5.15
C ALA A 108 -12.32 1.90 -6.11
N VAL A 109 -13.09 0.92 -6.60
CA VAL A 109 -12.64 -0.04 -7.62
C VAL A 109 -12.30 0.68 -8.92
N ASP A 110 -13.18 1.54 -9.42
CA ASP A 110 -12.97 2.30 -10.65
C ASP A 110 -11.71 3.19 -10.52
N ALA A 111 -11.53 3.84 -9.36
CA ALA A 111 -10.38 4.71 -9.09
C ALA A 111 -9.05 3.95 -9.09
N LEU A 112 -8.95 2.80 -8.40
CA LEU A 112 -7.71 2.03 -8.39
C LEU A 112 -7.42 1.40 -9.75
N VAL A 113 -8.44 0.89 -10.45
CA VAL A 113 -8.27 0.35 -11.81
C VAL A 113 -7.84 1.45 -12.79
N ALA A 114 -8.31 2.69 -12.63
CA ALA A 114 -7.85 3.82 -13.43
C ALA A 114 -6.38 4.19 -13.13
N ALA A 115 -5.96 4.13 -11.88
CA ALA A 115 -4.58 4.44 -11.47
C ALA A 115 -3.58 3.37 -11.93
N ASP A 116 -3.87 2.09 -11.65
CA ASP A 116 -2.89 1.00 -11.78
C ASP A 116 -3.18 0.02 -12.91
N GLY A 117 -4.33 0.16 -13.60
CA GLY A 117 -4.72 -0.74 -14.68
C GLY A 117 -3.73 -0.79 -15.86
N GLY A 118 -2.95 0.27 -16.04
CA GLY A 118 -1.88 0.33 -17.05
C GLY A 118 -0.73 -0.65 -16.78
N LEU A 119 -0.54 -1.08 -15.52
CA LEU A 119 0.51 -2.01 -15.13
C LEU A 119 0.22 -3.46 -15.56
N LEU A 120 -1.03 -3.79 -15.88
CA LEU A 120 -1.39 -5.10 -16.42
C LEU A 120 -0.86 -5.21 -17.86
N PRO A 121 0.09 -6.12 -18.16
CA PRO A 121 0.65 -6.24 -19.52
C PRO A 121 -0.42 -6.46 -20.59
N ALA A 122 -0.25 -5.83 -21.75
CA ALA A 122 -1.22 -5.92 -22.84
C ALA A 122 -1.09 -7.21 -23.66
N ASP A 123 0.07 -7.86 -23.60
CA ASP A 123 0.47 -9.01 -24.39
C ASP A 123 0.22 -10.36 -23.71
N ASP A 124 -0.17 -10.37 -22.43
CA ASP A 124 -0.48 -11.60 -21.69
C ASP A 124 -1.95 -11.62 -21.19
N PRO A 125 -2.86 -12.30 -21.91
CA PRO A 125 -4.26 -12.41 -21.51
C PRO A 125 -4.47 -13.30 -20.28
N HIS A 126 -3.46 -14.05 -19.82
CA HIS A 126 -3.58 -14.90 -18.64
C HIS A 126 -3.37 -14.13 -17.33
N LEU A 127 -2.93 -12.88 -17.41
CA LEU A 127 -2.77 -12.00 -16.26
C LEU A 127 -4.09 -11.30 -15.91
N SER A 128 -4.23 -10.99 -14.63
CA SER A 128 -5.31 -10.19 -14.08
C SER A 128 -4.79 -9.28 -12.99
N LEU A 129 -5.44 -8.14 -12.81
CA LEU A 129 -5.23 -7.29 -11.65
C LEU A 129 -6.15 -7.78 -10.54
N TYR A 130 -5.59 -8.39 -9.50
CA TYR A 130 -6.34 -8.80 -8.33
C TYR A 130 -6.56 -7.61 -7.40
N LEU A 131 -7.81 -7.38 -7.01
CA LEU A 131 -8.24 -6.28 -6.15
C LEU A 131 -8.59 -6.85 -4.78
N ARG A 132 -8.02 -6.28 -3.72
CA ARG A 132 -8.19 -6.68 -2.31
C ARG A 132 -8.78 -5.53 -1.49
N PRO A 133 -10.12 -5.39 -1.46
CA PRO A 133 -10.79 -4.54 -0.50
C PRO A 133 -10.69 -5.13 0.91
N VAL A 134 -10.45 -4.29 1.91
CA VAL A 134 -10.38 -4.64 3.33
C VAL A 134 -11.07 -3.53 4.11
N LEU A 135 -11.89 -3.89 5.09
CA LEU A 135 -12.46 -2.96 6.06
C LEU A 135 -12.09 -3.46 7.45
N PHE A 136 -11.53 -2.58 8.27
CA PHE A 136 -11.06 -2.93 9.61
C PHE A 136 -11.26 -1.81 10.61
N ALA A 137 -11.46 -2.20 11.87
CA ALA A 137 -11.59 -1.27 12.98
C ALA A 137 -10.25 -0.62 13.32
N THR A 138 -10.24 0.70 13.40
CA THR A 138 -9.05 1.53 13.65
C THR A 138 -9.06 2.19 15.02
N GLU A 139 -10.21 2.24 15.70
CA GLU A 139 -10.35 2.88 17.02
C GLU A 139 -9.35 2.32 18.05
N PRO A 140 -8.57 3.16 18.74
CA PRO A 140 -7.68 2.74 19.84
C PRO A 140 -8.50 2.41 21.09
N CYS A 141 -9.05 1.20 21.14
CA CYS A 141 -9.96 0.78 22.19
C CYS A 141 -9.86 -0.72 22.47
N LEU A 142 -9.45 -1.08 23.69
CA LEU A 142 -9.44 -2.46 24.16
C LEU A 142 -10.76 -2.88 24.82
N ALA A 143 -11.79 -2.04 24.82
CA ALA A 143 -13.10 -2.44 25.33
C ALA A 143 -13.77 -3.40 24.34
N LEU A 144 -14.35 -4.49 24.85
CA LEU A 144 -15.07 -5.47 24.03
C LEU A 144 -16.44 -4.92 23.61
N ARG A 145 -16.44 -4.09 22.56
CA ARG A 145 -17.62 -3.53 21.88
C ARG A 145 -17.27 -3.24 20.41
N PRO A 146 -18.27 -3.04 19.52
CA PRO A 146 -17.99 -2.53 18.18
C PRO A 146 -17.19 -1.23 18.24
N ALA A 147 -16.21 -1.11 17.35
CA ALA A 147 -15.43 0.11 17.21
C ALA A 147 -16.30 1.26 16.68
N ARG A 148 -15.83 2.49 16.91
CA ARG A 148 -16.44 3.75 16.46
C ARG A 148 -15.70 4.38 15.29
N GLU A 149 -14.59 3.79 14.87
CA GLU A 149 -13.75 4.25 13.76
C GLU A 149 -13.29 3.05 12.95
N TYR A 150 -13.38 3.17 11.63
CA TYR A 150 -12.99 2.13 10.68
C TYR A 150 -12.31 2.74 9.47
N MET A 151 -11.50 1.93 8.79
CA MET A 151 -10.92 2.27 7.50
C MET A 151 -11.23 1.18 6.48
N PHE A 152 -11.71 1.62 5.31
CA PHE A 152 -11.68 0.84 4.09
C PHE A 152 -10.35 1.09 3.38
N LEU A 153 -9.70 0.02 2.94
CA LEU A 153 -8.48 -0.01 2.18
C LEU A 153 -8.67 -0.92 0.97
N LEU A 154 -8.25 -0.48 -0.21
CA LEU A 154 -8.23 -1.28 -1.42
C LEU A 154 -6.82 -1.26 -2.00
N ILE A 155 -6.20 -2.43 -2.05
CA ILE A 155 -4.88 -2.65 -2.65
C ILE A 155 -4.99 -3.60 -3.84
N ALA A 156 -4.03 -3.55 -4.76
CA ALA A 156 -4.01 -4.43 -5.91
C ALA A 156 -2.64 -5.05 -6.20
N PHE A 157 -2.64 -6.14 -6.95
CA PHE A 157 -1.44 -6.77 -7.47
C PHE A 157 -1.72 -7.49 -8.78
N VAL A 158 -0.72 -7.57 -9.66
CA VAL A 158 -0.81 -8.36 -10.89
C VAL A 158 -0.58 -9.83 -10.54
N THR A 159 -1.46 -10.71 -11.03
CA THR A 159 -1.35 -12.16 -10.86
C THR A 159 -1.72 -12.87 -12.14
N GLY A 160 -0.97 -13.93 -12.47
CA GLY A 160 -1.38 -14.91 -13.45
C GLY A 160 -2.52 -15.79 -12.96
N GLY A 161 -3.06 -16.60 -13.87
CA GLY A 161 -3.90 -17.73 -13.49
C GLY A 161 -3.17 -18.60 -12.46
N PHE A 162 -3.87 -18.99 -11.39
CA PHE A 162 -3.33 -19.87 -10.33
C PHE A 162 -2.77 -21.20 -10.87
N PHE A 163 -3.12 -21.56 -12.11
CA PHE A 163 -2.68 -22.75 -12.81
C PHE A 163 -2.64 -22.50 -14.32
N SER A 164 -1.82 -23.28 -15.03
CA SER A 164 -1.75 -23.38 -16.50
C SER A 164 -3.13 -23.63 -17.15
N ASP A 165 -3.20 -23.61 -18.49
CA ASP A 165 -4.43 -23.85 -19.26
C ASP A 165 -5.17 -25.15 -18.87
N GLN A 166 -4.46 -26.12 -18.29
CA GLN A 166 -5.03 -27.27 -17.61
C GLN A 166 -4.60 -27.29 -16.14
N PRO A 167 -5.47 -26.89 -15.20
CA PRO A 167 -5.12 -26.94 -13.79
C PRO A 167 -4.91 -28.38 -13.34
N ASP A 168 -3.77 -28.65 -12.72
CA ASP A 168 -3.50 -29.93 -12.08
C ASP A 168 -4.54 -30.16 -10.96
N PRO A 169 -5.18 -31.34 -10.90
CA PRO A 169 -6.07 -31.67 -9.81
C PRO A 169 -5.35 -31.63 -8.46
N VAL A 170 -6.03 -31.07 -7.46
CA VAL A 170 -5.51 -31.06 -6.09
C VAL A 170 -5.91 -32.31 -5.32
N SER A 171 -5.08 -32.71 -4.38
CA SER A 171 -5.43 -33.69 -3.35
C SER A 171 -5.89 -32.97 -2.08
N VAL A 172 -6.90 -33.54 -1.42
CA VAL A 172 -7.57 -32.88 -0.29
C VAL A 172 -7.69 -33.79 0.92
N LEU A 173 -7.55 -33.22 2.11
CA LEU A 173 -7.74 -33.92 3.39
C LEU A 173 -9.09 -33.54 4.00
N ILE A 174 -9.91 -34.53 4.37
CA ILE A 174 -11.12 -34.30 5.16
C ILE A 174 -10.73 -33.92 6.58
N SER A 175 -11.16 -32.73 7.02
CA SER A 175 -10.95 -32.27 8.39
C SER A 175 -11.97 -32.91 9.34
N ARG A 176 -11.53 -33.90 10.11
CA ARG A 176 -12.32 -34.53 11.18
C ARG A 176 -12.21 -33.79 12.51
N ASP A 177 -11.06 -33.18 12.78
CA ASP A 177 -10.74 -32.55 14.08
C ASP A 177 -11.11 -31.07 14.15
N PHE A 178 -11.11 -30.37 13.01
CA PHE A 178 -11.39 -28.94 12.94
C PHE A 178 -12.66 -28.66 12.13
N SER A 179 -13.40 -27.64 12.55
CA SER A 179 -14.57 -27.11 11.82
C SER A 179 -14.29 -25.68 11.38
N ARG A 180 -14.72 -25.34 10.16
CA ARG A 180 -14.52 -24.01 9.58
C ARG A 180 -15.39 -22.93 10.24
N ALA A 181 -16.64 -23.29 10.50
CA ALA A 181 -17.66 -22.41 11.04
C ALA A 181 -18.72 -23.24 11.78
N ALA A 182 -19.53 -22.57 12.61
CA ALA A 182 -20.67 -23.15 13.32
C ALA A 182 -21.98 -22.42 12.97
N PRO A 183 -23.15 -23.08 13.04
CA PRO A 183 -24.44 -22.40 12.91
C PRO A 183 -24.55 -21.23 13.88
N GLY A 184 -25.02 -20.09 13.40
CA GLY A 184 -25.03 -18.83 14.17
C GLY A 184 -23.68 -18.11 14.25
N GLY A 185 -22.59 -18.73 13.77
CA GLY A 185 -21.26 -18.13 13.70
C GLY A 185 -21.07 -17.15 12.53
N THR A 186 -19.83 -16.99 12.10
CA THR A 186 -19.41 -16.03 11.06
C THR A 186 -19.19 -16.66 9.69
N GLY A 187 -19.57 -17.93 9.47
CA GLY A 187 -19.24 -18.68 8.25
C GLY A 187 -19.65 -18.00 6.93
N GLN A 188 -20.79 -17.31 6.92
CA GLN A 188 -21.28 -16.55 5.75
C GLN A 188 -20.58 -15.20 5.54
N ALA A 189 -19.78 -14.72 6.48
CA ALA A 189 -19.03 -13.48 6.36
C ALA A 189 -17.60 -13.75 5.89
N LYS A 190 -17.08 -12.88 5.02
CA LYS A 190 -15.69 -12.93 4.58
C LYS A 190 -14.81 -12.13 5.54
N CYS A 191 -14.63 -12.66 6.76
CA CYS A 191 -13.89 -12.00 7.84
C CYS A 191 -12.59 -12.72 8.19
N ALA A 192 -11.59 -11.97 8.67
CA ALA A 192 -10.26 -12.50 8.97
C ALA A 192 -10.28 -13.68 9.96
N GLY A 193 -11.17 -13.62 10.98
CA GLY A 193 -11.29 -14.66 12.00
C GLY A 193 -11.61 -16.06 11.45
N ASN A 194 -12.39 -16.15 10.36
CA ASN A 194 -12.69 -17.43 9.71
C ASN A 194 -11.48 -18.07 9.03
N TYR A 195 -10.50 -17.26 8.62
CA TYR A 195 -9.30 -17.73 7.93
C TYR A 195 -8.18 -18.03 8.90
N ALA A 196 -8.00 -17.19 9.93
CA ALA A 196 -6.99 -17.42 10.96
C ALA A 196 -7.20 -18.77 11.69
N GLY A 197 -8.45 -19.12 11.99
CA GLY A 197 -8.79 -20.40 12.61
C GLY A 197 -8.57 -21.64 11.72
N ALA A 198 -8.38 -21.46 10.41
CA ALA A 198 -8.22 -22.56 9.46
C ALA A 198 -6.78 -23.08 9.35
N PHE A 199 -5.77 -22.31 9.81
CA PHE A 199 -4.37 -22.61 9.53
C PHE A 199 -3.89 -23.95 10.09
N LEU A 200 -4.34 -24.37 11.28
CA LEU A 200 -3.98 -25.68 11.83
C LEU A 200 -4.48 -26.84 10.97
N ALA A 201 -5.71 -26.75 10.45
CA ALA A 201 -6.26 -27.78 9.58
C ALA A 201 -5.55 -27.81 8.22
N GLN A 202 -5.18 -26.64 7.68
CA GLN A 202 -4.39 -26.55 6.45
C GLN A 202 -2.97 -27.11 6.63
N GLN A 203 -2.35 -26.90 7.80
CA GLN A 203 -1.07 -27.51 8.14
C GLN A 203 -1.18 -29.04 8.22
N ALA A 204 -2.21 -29.55 8.90
CA ALA A 204 -2.47 -31.00 8.96
C ALA A 204 -2.69 -31.62 7.58
N ALA A 205 -3.38 -30.91 6.67
CA ALA A 205 -3.51 -31.32 5.27
C ALA A 205 -2.15 -31.43 4.58
N ALA A 206 -1.29 -30.41 4.72
CA ALA A 206 0.05 -30.43 4.14
C ALA A 206 0.93 -31.56 4.71
N GLU A 207 0.88 -31.80 6.02
CA GLU A 207 1.59 -32.91 6.69
C GLU A 207 1.10 -34.28 6.19
N ALA A 208 -0.19 -34.39 5.85
CA ALA A 208 -0.77 -35.57 5.22
C ALA A 208 -0.51 -35.65 3.71
N GLY A 209 0.27 -34.73 3.13
CA GLY A 209 0.59 -34.69 1.70
C GLY A 209 -0.53 -34.15 0.81
N CYS A 210 -1.53 -33.48 1.39
CA CYS A 210 -2.64 -32.85 0.68
C CYS A 210 -2.44 -31.34 0.50
N GLN A 211 -2.87 -30.79 -0.64
CA GLN A 211 -2.75 -29.36 -0.91
C GLN A 211 -3.83 -28.52 -0.21
N GLN A 212 -5.01 -29.09 0.05
CA GLN A 212 -6.14 -28.36 0.64
C GLN A 212 -6.90 -29.22 1.65
N VAL A 213 -7.68 -28.55 2.48
CA VAL A 213 -8.60 -29.17 3.45
C VAL A 213 -10.04 -29.15 2.92
N VAL A 214 -10.80 -30.22 3.17
CA VAL A 214 -12.26 -30.25 3.00
C VAL A 214 -12.92 -30.12 4.36
N TRP A 215 -13.86 -29.19 4.45
CA TRP A 215 -14.62 -28.90 5.67
C TRP A 215 -15.89 -29.71 5.73
N LEU A 216 -16.16 -30.26 6.91
CA LEU A 216 -17.40 -30.93 7.24
C LEU A 216 -18.27 -30.02 8.11
N ASP A 217 -19.57 -30.29 8.08
CA ASP A 217 -20.51 -29.66 8.98
C ASP A 217 -20.10 -29.91 10.44
N PRO A 218 -20.28 -28.92 11.32
CA PRO A 218 -19.78 -28.99 12.69
C PRO A 218 -20.66 -29.83 13.62
N VAL A 219 -21.85 -30.23 13.18
CA VAL A 219 -22.86 -30.87 14.03
C VAL A 219 -22.77 -32.39 13.90
N GLU A 220 -22.99 -32.91 12.70
CA GLU A 220 -23.00 -34.33 12.39
C GLU A 220 -21.60 -34.81 11.93
N ARG A 221 -20.72 -33.90 11.50
CA ARG A 221 -19.35 -34.18 11.04
C ARG A 221 -19.29 -35.22 9.93
N CYS A 222 -20.25 -35.18 9.02
CA CYS A 222 -20.29 -36.07 7.87
C CYS A 222 -20.67 -35.36 6.57
N TRP A 223 -21.28 -34.16 6.64
CA TRP A 223 -21.75 -33.43 5.46
C TRP A 223 -20.68 -32.48 4.96
N ILE A 224 -20.37 -32.54 3.68
CA ILE A 224 -19.33 -31.72 3.04
C ILE A 224 -19.85 -30.29 2.85
N GLU A 225 -19.01 -29.30 3.17
CA GLU A 225 -19.33 -27.88 3.04
C GLU A 225 -18.46 -27.18 1.97
N GLU A 226 -17.16 -27.02 2.24
CA GLU A 226 -16.22 -26.22 1.43
C GLU A 226 -14.85 -26.89 1.33
N MET A 227 -13.99 -26.42 0.42
CA MET A 227 -12.58 -26.80 0.32
C MET A 227 -11.69 -25.58 0.53
N GLY A 228 -10.93 -25.55 1.61
CA GLY A 228 -10.11 -24.40 1.98
C GLY A 228 -10.98 -23.14 2.13
N GLY A 229 -10.81 -22.17 1.23
CA GLY A 229 -11.65 -20.97 1.12
C GLY A 229 -12.55 -20.93 -0.11
N MET A 230 -12.88 -22.08 -0.69
CA MET A 230 -13.62 -22.24 -1.95
C MET A 230 -14.86 -23.12 -1.77
N ASN A 231 -15.94 -22.82 -2.50
CA ASN A 231 -17.13 -23.68 -2.54
C ASN A 231 -16.85 -24.94 -3.36
N LEU A 232 -17.53 -26.06 -3.06
CA LEU A 232 -17.37 -27.35 -3.73
C LEU A 232 -18.56 -27.71 -4.62
N PHE A 233 -18.26 -28.43 -5.70
CA PHE A 233 -19.21 -28.99 -6.65
C PHE A 233 -18.87 -30.44 -7.00
N PHE A 234 -19.90 -31.26 -7.17
CA PHE A 234 -19.84 -32.66 -7.55
C PHE A 234 -20.60 -32.86 -8.87
N VAL A 235 -19.99 -33.53 -9.83
CA VAL A 235 -20.61 -33.85 -11.12
C VAL A 235 -21.04 -35.31 -11.10
N ARG A 236 -22.35 -35.55 -11.20
CA ARG A 236 -22.94 -36.89 -11.32
C ARG A 236 -23.21 -37.21 -12.80
N GLY A 237 -22.65 -38.31 -13.29
CA GLY A 237 -22.71 -38.68 -14.72
C GLY A 237 -21.72 -37.91 -15.59
N SER A 238 -21.89 -37.91 -16.91
CA SER A 238 -20.94 -37.26 -17.83
C SER A 238 -21.64 -36.65 -19.04
N GLY A 239 -20.96 -35.72 -19.71
CA GLY A 239 -21.48 -35.07 -20.92
C GLY A 239 -22.62 -34.08 -20.63
N PRO A 240 -23.39 -33.70 -21.66
CA PRO A 240 -24.41 -32.64 -21.55
C PRO A 240 -25.54 -32.94 -20.55
N SER A 241 -25.79 -34.21 -20.24
CA SER A 241 -26.82 -34.63 -19.28
C SER A 241 -26.30 -34.80 -17.85
N ALA A 242 -25.04 -34.43 -17.58
CA ALA A 242 -24.48 -34.52 -16.25
C ALA A 242 -25.23 -33.60 -15.28
N GLU A 243 -25.46 -34.08 -14.07
CA GLU A 243 -26.04 -33.31 -12.97
C GLU A 243 -24.92 -32.67 -12.15
N VAL A 244 -25.09 -31.39 -11.82
CA VAL A 244 -24.14 -30.61 -11.02
C VAL A 244 -24.74 -30.34 -9.66
N VAL A 245 -24.06 -30.82 -8.62
CA VAL A 245 -24.51 -30.75 -7.23
C VAL A 245 -23.54 -29.89 -6.42
N THR A 246 -24.04 -28.98 -5.60
CA THR A 246 -23.24 -28.24 -4.61
C THR A 246 -23.94 -28.24 -3.26
N PRO A 247 -23.22 -28.20 -2.13
CA PRO A 247 -23.86 -28.04 -0.82
C PRO A 247 -24.71 -26.75 -0.74
N PRO A 248 -25.89 -26.79 -0.09
CA PRO A 248 -26.73 -25.61 0.09
C PRO A 248 -26.10 -24.61 1.08
N LEU A 249 -26.50 -23.33 1.01
CA LEU A 249 -26.04 -22.30 1.95
C LEU A 249 -26.73 -22.44 3.32
N THR A 250 -26.11 -23.17 4.24
CA THR A 250 -26.69 -23.54 5.56
C THR A 250 -26.49 -22.51 6.69
N GLY A 251 -25.73 -21.43 6.46
CA GLY A 251 -25.26 -20.54 7.54
C GLY A 251 -23.77 -20.66 7.83
N THR A 252 -23.19 -21.80 7.50
CA THR A 252 -21.78 -22.15 7.71
C THR A 252 -20.97 -22.14 6.43
N LEU A 253 -21.58 -21.86 5.27
CA LEU A 253 -20.89 -21.71 3.99
C LEU A 253 -20.79 -20.26 3.56
N LEU A 254 -19.67 -19.87 2.95
CA LEU A 254 -19.55 -18.56 2.32
C LEU A 254 -20.34 -18.53 0.99
N PRO A 255 -21.24 -17.55 0.75
CA PRO A 255 -21.90 -17.38 -0.54
C PRO A 255 -20.91 -16.86 -1.59
N GLY A 256 -20.28 -17.76 -2.33
CA GLY A 256 -19.32 -17.44 -3.38
C GLY A 256 -19.96 -16.73 -4.58
N VAL A 257 -19.41 -15.59 -5.02
CA VAL A 257 -19.81 -14.95 -6.29
C VAL A 257 -19.55 -15.90 -7.48
N THR A 258 -18.42 -16.61 -7.46
CA THR A 258 -18.13 -17.65 -8.46
C THR A 258 -19.16 -18.78 -8.39
N ARG A 259 -19.47 -19.31 -7.20
CA ARG A 259 -20.49 -20.36 -7.01
C ARG A 259 -21.82 -19.95 -7.63
N ASP A 260 -22.31 -18.75 -7.30
CA ASP A 260 -23.56 -18.20 -7.82
C ASP A 260 -23.53 -18.11 -9.36
N SER A 261 -22.46 -17.57 -9.93
CA SER A 261 -22.28 -17.52 -11.39
C SER A 261 -22.27 -18.91 -12.04
N LEU A 262 -21.62 -19.91 -11.41
CA LEU A 262 -21.57 -21.27 -11.96
C LEU A 262 -22.95 -21.95 -11.93
N LEU A 263 -23.75 -21.73 -10.90
CA LEU A 263 -25.12 -22.26 -10.82
C LEU A 263 -25.96 -21.74 -12.00
N THR A 264 -25.90 -20.44 -12.27
CA THR A 264 -26.59 -19.82 -13.41
C THR A 264 -26.08 -20.36 -14.75
N LEU A 265 -24.76 -20.31 -14.99
CA LEU A 265 -24.16 -20.71 -16.27
C LEU A 265 -24.40 -22.18 -16.58
N MET A 266 -24.37 -23.05 -15.56
CA MET A 266 -24.61 -24.48 -15.77
C MET A 266 -26.06 -24.81 -16.09
N ALA A 267 -27.01 -24.14 -15.43
CA ALA A 267 -28.41 -24.29 -15.75
C ALA A 267 -28.71 -23.82 -17.19
N GLU A 268 -28.13 -22.68 -17.61
CA GLU A 268 -28.28 -22.15 -18.97
C GLU A 268 -27.65 -23.06 -20.04
N ASN A 269 -26.56 -23.76 -19.70
CA ASN A 269 -25.94 -24.77 -20.55
C ASN A 269 -26.65 -26.14 -20.53
N GLY A 270 -27.84 -26.23 -19.91
CA GLY A 270 -28.70 -27.42 -19.95
C GLY A 270 -28.39 -28.49 -18.91
N HIS A 271 -27.48 -28.24 -17.97
CA HIS A 271 -27.22 -29.16 -16.87
C HIS A 271 -28.33 -29.08 -15.81
N ALA A 272 -28.65 -30.23 -15.21
CA ALA A 272 -29.47 -30.25 -14.00
C ALA A 272 -28.61 -29.76 -12.83
N VAL A 273 -29.00 -28.66 -12.20
CA VAL A 273 -28.26 -28.06 -11.08
C VAL A 273 -29.04 -28.26 -9.77
N ARG A 274 -28.38 -28.78 -8.73
CA ARG A 274 -28.99 -29.01 -7.41
C ARG A 274 -28.15 -28.47 -6.27
N GLU A 275 -28.83 -27.86 -5.31
CA GLU A 275 -28.27 -27.57 -4.00
C GLU A 275 -28.70 -28.67 -3.02
N GLU A 276 -27.80 -29.62 -2.73
CA GLU A 276 -28.07 -30.84 -1.96
C GLU A 276 -26.88 -31.13 -1.02
N ARG A 277 -27.15 -31.61 0.20
CA ARG A 277 -26.07 -32.05 1.11
C ARG A 277 -25.46 -33.35 0.55
N VAL A 278 -24.13 -33.43 0.51
CA VAL A 278 -23.38 -34.63 0.15
C VAL A 278 -22.55 -35.05 1.36
N SER A 279 -22.72 -36.28 1.82
CA SER A 279 -21.91 -36.85 2.90
C SER A 279 -20.59 -37.41 2.39
N VAL A 280 -19.61 -37.56 3.29
CA VAL A 280 -18.32 -38.23 2.98
C VAL A 280 -18.55 -39.64 2.44
N GLU A 281 -19.47 -40.40 3.04
CA GLU A 281 -19.79 -41.76 2.63
C GLU A 281 -20.43 -41.79 1.24
N GLN A 282 -21.34 -40.86 0.95
CA GLN A 282 -21.92 -40.71 -0.38
C GLN A 282 -20.88 -40.34 -1.41
N TRP A 283 -19.97 -39.41 -1.09
CA TRP A 283 -18.91 -38.98 -2.00
C TRP A 283 -18.01 -40.16 -2.37
N ARG A 284 -17.51 -40.91 -1.38
CA ARG A 284 -16.70 -42.11 -1.61
C ARG A 284 -17.45 -43.16 -2.42
N ALA A 285 -18.63 -43.58 -1.96
CA ALA A 285 -19.39 -44.66 -2.59
C ALA A 285 -19.82 -44.31 -4.03
N GLN A 286 -20.20 -43.06 -4.30
CA GLN A 286 -20.58 -42.63 -5.64
C GLN A 286 -19.37 -42.42 -6.55
N SER A 287 -18.20 -42.03 -6.02
CA SER A 287 -16.95 -42.01 -6.79
C SER A 287 -16.50 -43.42 -7.18
N ASP A 288 -16.52 -44.38 -6.24
CA ASP A 288 -16.18 -45.78 -6.50
C ASP A 288 -17.11 -46.44 -7.52
N ALA A 289 -18.41 -46.10 -7.47
CA ALA A 289 -19.41 -46.57 -8.42
C ALA A 289 -19.36 -45.86 -9.78
N GLY A 290 -18.51 -44.85 -9.97
CA GLY A 290 -18.45 -44.04 -11.18
C GLY A 290 -19.67 -43.14 -11.40
N VAL A 291 -20.48 -42.92 -10.36
CA VAL A 291 -21.63 -42.00 -10.36
C VAL A 291 -21.13 -40.56 -10.26
N ILE A 292 -20.32 -40.24 -9.24
CA ILE A 292 -19.60 -38.96 -9.19
C ILE A 292 -18.34 -39.10 -10.04
N THR A 293 -18.33 -38.43 -11.17
CA THR A 293 -17.28 -38.52 -12.19
C THR A 293 -16.25 -37.40 -12.06
N GLU A 294 -16.66 -36.24 -11.52
CA GLU A 294 -15.80 -35.07 -11.35
C GLU A 294 -16.13 -34.39 -10.02
N THR A 295 -15.13 -33.75 -9.42
CA THR A 295 -15.31 -32.84 -8.29
C THR A 295 -14.39 -31.66 -8.48
N PHE A 296 -14.88 -30.46 -8.20
CA PHE A 296 -14.10 -29.24 -8.32
C PHE A 296 -14.51 -28.22 -7.27
N ALA A 297 -13.58 -27.35 -6.91
CA ALA A 297 -13.83 -26.19 -6.08
C ALA A 297 -13.85 -24.92 -6.92
N CYS A 298 -14.53 -23.87 -6.44
CA CYS A 298 -14.58 -22.59 -7.13
C CYS A 298 -14.39 -21.38 -6.20
N GLY A 299 -13.78 -20.32 -6.74
CA GLY A 299 -13.60 -19.03 -6.08
C GLY A 299 -12.79 -18.05 -6.94
N THR A 300 -12.79 -16.76 -6.62
CA THR A 300 -12.18 -15.70 -7.46
C THR A 300 -10.71 -15.97 -7.82
N ALA A 301 -9.94 -16.47 -6.85
CA ALA A 301 -8.50 -16.68 -6.98
C ALA A 301 -8.17 -17.72 -8.07
N ALA A 302 -8.71 -18.92 -7.94
CA ALA A 302 -8.40 -20.05 -8.83
C ALA A 302 -9.45 -20.31 -9.93
N LEU A 303 -10.56 -19.58 -9.93
CA LEU A 303 -11.78 -19.80 -10.71
C LEU A 303 -12.42 -21.16 -10.44
N VAL A 304 -11.83 -22.22 -11.01
CA VAL A 304 -12.26 -23.61 -10.91
C VAL A 304 -11.02 -24.49 -10.73
N THR A 305 -10.99 -25.26 -9.65
CA THR A 305 -9.87 -26.14 -9.26
C THR A 305 -10.37 -27.59 -9.20
N PRO A 306 -9.92 -28.49 -10.08
CA PRO A 306 -10.30 -29.90 -10.02
C PRO A 306 -9.77 -30.59 -8.76
N VAL A 307 -10.52 -31.55 -8.22
CA VAL A 307 -10.10 -32.42 -7.11
C VAL A 307 -9.85 -33.82 -7.67
N GLY A 308 -8.63 -34.32 -7.51
CA GLY A 308 -8.20 -35.61 -8.06
C GLY A 308 -8.15 -36.73 -7.02
N GLU A 309 -7.82 -36.41 -5.77
CA GLU A 309 -7.65 -37.36 -4.68
C GLU A 309 -8.24 -36.79 -3.39
N VAL A 310 -8.91 -37.65 -2.62
CA VAL A 310 -9.45 -37.32 -1.30
C VAL A 310 -8.85 -38.26 -0.28
N ARG A 311 -8.44 -37.73 0.87
CA ARG A 311 -7.97 -38.48 2.03
C ARG A 311 -8.88 -38.28 3.22
N ASP A 312 -9.11 -39.36 3.96
CA ASP A 312 -9.81 -39.39 5.24
C ASP A 312 -8.97 -40.23 6.21
N GLY A 313 -8.13 -39.55 6.99
CA GLY A 313 -7.09 -40.22 7.78
C GLY A 313 -6.07 -40.94 6.89
N GLN A 314 -5.94 -42.26 7.07
CA GLN A 314 -5.01 -43.10 6.30
C GLN A 314 -5.65 -43.70 5.04
N GLU A 315 -6.96 -43.53 4.87
CA GLU A 315 -7.70 -43.99 3.70
C GLU A 315 -7.80 -42.87 2.66
N GLY A 316 -8.01 -43.24 1.40
CA GLY A 316 -8.28 -42.27 0.35
C GLY A 316 -8.89 -42.92 -0.88
N TRP A 317 -9.42 -42.07 -1.76
CA TRP A 317 -9.98 -42.48 -3.05
C TRP A 317 -9.67 -41.44 -4.13
N VAL A 318 -9.77 -41.89 -5.38
CA VAL A 318 -9.47 -41.09 -6.57
C VAL A 318 -10.76 -40.72 -7.27
N ILE A 319 -10.86 -39.48 -7.75
CA ILE A 319 -12.01 -38.97 -8.48
C ILE A 319 -11.65 -38.87 -9.95
N GLY A 320 -12.51 -39.37 -10.84
CA GLY A 320 -12.34 -39.20 -12.29
C GLY A 320 -11.01 -39.73 -12.85
N GLY A 321 -10.38 -40.71 -12.17
CA GLY A 321 -9.05 -41.21 -12.52
C GLY A 321 -7.90 -40.23 -12.24
N GLY A 322 -8.12 -39.25 -11.36
CA GLY A 322 -7.10 -38.28 -10.92
C GLY A 322 -6.83 -37.19 -11.96
N LYS A 323 -7.77 -36.93 -12.87
CA LYS A 323 -7.62 -35.96 -13.97
C LYS A 323 -8.75 -34.93 -13.95
N PRO A 324 -8.52 -33.72 -14.48
CA PRO A 324 -9.59 -32.75 -14.66
C PRO A 324 -10.69 -33.32 -15.57
N GLY A 325 -11.94 -33.22 -15.12
CA GLY A 325 -13.09 -33.71 -15.87
C GLY A 325 -13.56 -32.72 -16.94
N ARG A 326 -14.39 -33.19 -17.88
CA ARG A 326 -14.83 -32.39 -19.03
C ARG A 326 -15.78 -31.28 -18.63
N VAL A 327 -16.70 -31.56 -17.71
CA VAL A 327 -17.66 -30.57 -17.22
C VAL A 327 -16.93 -29.47 -16.45
N THR A 328 -15.99 -29.84 -15.59
CA THR A 328 -15.11 -28.94 -14.84
C THR A 328 -14.37 -27.97 -15.77
N MET A 329 -13.79 -28.49 -16.85
CA MET A 329 -13.05 -27.66 -17.81
C MET A 329 -13.97 -26.78 -18.66
N ALA A 330 -15.13 -27.30 -19.09
CA ALA A 330 -16.11 -26.50 -19.83
C ALA A 330 -16.64 -25.31 -19.02
N VAL A 331 -16.85 -25.50 -17.71
CA VAL A 331 -17.26 -24.43 -16.79
C VAL A 331 -16.17 -23.38 -16.63
N ARG A 332 -14.92 -23.83 -16.44
CA ARG A 332 -13.76 -22.95 -16.35
C ARG A 332 -13.63 -22.10 -17.62
N GLU A 333 -13.77 -22.73 -18.78
CA GLU A 333 -13.71 -22.06 -20.08
C GLU A 333 -14.84 -21.05 -20.25
N ALA A 334 -16.08 -21.40 -19.92
CA ALA A 334 -17.22 -20.48 -20.02
C ALA A 334 -17.05 -19.22 -19.15
N LEU A 335 -16.59 -19.38 -17.91
CA LEU A 335 -16.34 -18.26 -17.00
C LEU A 335 -15.15 -17.41 -17.47
N THR A 336 -14.07 -18.04 -17.92
CA THR A 336 -12.91 -17.35 -18.48
C THR A 336 -13.30 -16.56 -19.73
N ALA A 337 -14.15 -17.14 -20.59
CA ALA A 337 -14.64 -16.46 -21.77
C ALA A 337 -15.45 -15.20 -21.43
N LEU A 338 -16.22 -15.19 -20.34
CA LEU A 338 -16.88 -13.98 -19.86
C LEU A 338 -15.89 -12.94 -19.34
N HIS A 339 -14.87 -13.35 -18.59
CA HIS A 339 -13.87 -12.43 -18.04
C HIS A 339 -13.09 -11.67 -19.12
N HIS A 340 -12.86 -12.29 -20.29
CA HIS A 340 -12.06 -11.75 -21.38
C HIS A 340 -12.89 -11.21 -22.55
N ASP A 341 -14.20 -10.97 -22.37
CA ASP A 341 -15.10 -10.49 -23.44
C ASP A 341 -15.14 -11.45 -24.66
N HIS A 342 -14.90 -12.74 -24.42
CA HIS A 342 -14.90 -13.76 -25.47
C HIS A 342 -16.30 -14.24 -25.86
N THR A 343 -17.24 -14.12 -24.93
CA THR A 343 -18.66 -14.38 -25.12
C THR A 343 -19.48 -13.16 -24.70
N ARG A 344 -20.72 -13.06 -25.21
CA ARG A 344 -21.62 -11.97 -24.84
C ARG A 344 -22.01 -12.10 -23.37
N ASP A 345 -21.78 -11.05 -22.60
CA ASP A 345 -22.32 -10.92 -21.25
C ASP A 345 -23.82 -10.59 -21.31
N THR A 346 -24.66 -11.62 -21.20
CA THR A 346 -26.13 -11.48 -21.20
C THR A 346 -26.69 -11.00 -19.87
N HIS A 347 -25.89 -11.04 -18.81
CA HIS A 347 -26.32 -10.75 -17.44
C HIS A 347 -25.85 -9.38 -16.93
N GLY A 348 -25.04 -8.67 -17.72
CA GLY A 348 -24.43 -7.40 -17.30
C GLY A 348 -23.48 -7.59 -16.11
N TRP A 349 -22.84 -8.75 -16.01
CA TRP A 349 -21.91 -9.10 -14.95
C TRP A 349 -20.56 -8.38 -15.07
N VAL A 350 -20.13 -7.95 -16.26
CA VAL A 350 -18.86 -7.25 -16.44
C VAL A 350 -19.07 -5.75 -16.35
N ARG A 351 -18.54 -5.12 -15.30
CA ARG A 351 -18.44 -3.66 -15.21
C ARG A 351 -17.19 -3.22 -15.98
N ARG A 352 -17.39 -2.37 -16.99
CA ARG A 352 -16.31 -1.82 -17.80
C ARG A 352 -15.75 -0.54 -17.20
N HIS A 353 -14.43 -0.40 -17.25
CA HIS A 353 -13.68 0.77 -16.81
C HIS A 353 -13.27 1.59 -18.04
N GLY A 354 -13.70 2.86 -18.11
CA GLY A 354 -13.39 3.72 -19.25
C GLY A 354 -11.93 4.17 -19.27
N THR A 355 -11.35 4.33 -20.46
CA THR A 355 -10.09 5.07 -20.66
C THR A 355 -10.37 6.58 -20.59
N SER A 356 -10.75 7.08 -19.41
CA SER A 356 -10.90 8.53 -19.25
C SER A 356 -9.51 9.18 -19.21
N PRO A 357 -9.21 10.20 -20.03
CA PRO A 357 -7.98 10.98 -19.92
C PRO A 357 -8.00 11.95 -18.73
N ARG A 358 -9.04 11.90 -17.88
CA ARG A 358 -8.99 12.53 -16.56
C ARG A 358 -8.09 11.68 -15.68
N ARG A 359 -6.81 12.06 -15.58
CA ARG A 359 -5.95 11.63 -14.47
C ARG A 359 -6.78 11.81 -13.19
N PRO A 360 -6.95 10.78 -12.35
CA PRO A 360 -7.53 11.00 -11.03
C PRO A 360 -6.71 12.09 -10.35
N THR A 361 -7.39 13.07 -9.75
CA THR A 361 -6.73 14.06 -8.90
C THR A 361 -6.14 13.29 -7.73
N PHE A 362 -4.82 13.13 -7.71
CA PHE A 362 -4.10 12.56 -6.58
C PHE A 362 -4.28 13.52 -5.41
N VAL A 363 -5.10 13.14 -4.45
CA VAL A 363 -5.11 13.81 -3.15
C VAL A 363 -4.10 13.03 -2.33
N ALA A 364 -2.90 13.58 -2.12
CA ALA A 364 -1.97 13.06 -1.13
C ALA A 364 -2.52 13.41 0.28
N HIS A 365 -3.63 12.77 0.66
CA HIS A 365 -4.08 12.68 2.03
C HIS A 365 -3.89 11.23 2.44
N TYR A 366 -2.78 10.90 3.10
CA TYR A 366 -2.90 9.80 4.05
C TYR A 366 -4.00 10.19 5.03
N PRO A 367 -4.99 9.33 5.31
CA PRO A 367 -6.00 9.65 6.31
C PRO A 367 -5.31 9.81 7.67
N MET A 368 -4.95 11.06 7.98
CA MET A 368 -4.63 11.50 9.32
C MET A 368 -5.93 11.43 10.11
N TYR A 369 -5.96 10.57 11.13
CA TYR A 369 -7.08 10.49 12.05
C TYR A 369 -7.34 11.90 12.64
N PRO A 370 -8.55 12.45 12.54
CA PRO A 370 -8.89 13.66 13.27
C PRO A 370 -8.87 13.30 14.76
N ASN A 371 -7.83 13.73 15.47
CA ASN A 371 -7.69 13.53 16.90
C ASN A 371 -8.66 14.47 17.63
N ARG A 372 -9.97 14.23 17.53
CA ARG A 372 -10.96 14.86 18.41
C ARG A 372 -11.04 14.07 19.70
N GLN A 373 -10.14 14.37 20.64
CA GLN A 373 -10.48 14.20 22.05
C GLN A 373 -10.06 15.39 22.91
N LYS A 374 -11.12 15.96 23.49
CA LYS A 374 -11.20 16.69 24.75
C LYS A 374 -9.96 16.59 25.64
N GLU A 375 -9.39 17.77 25.86
CA GLU A 375 -8.73 18.25 27.08
C GLU A 375 -8.01 17.21 27.94
N GLY A 376 -6.68 17.27 27.90
CA GLY A 376 -5.86 16.93 29.04
C GLY A 376 -4.89 15.76 28.86
N LYS A 377 -4.06 15.80 27.81
CA LYS A 377 -2.64 15.37 27.80
C LYS A 377 -2.05 15.61 26.41
N ALA A 378 -1.01 16.44 26.33
CA ALA A 378 -0.29 16.72 25.09
C ALA A 378 0.28 15.41 24.51
N HIS A 379 -0.28 14.95 23.38
CA HIS A 379 0.34 13.93 22.55
C HIS A 379 1.25 14.68 21.56
N MET A 380 2.57 14.51 21.69
CA MET A 380 3.51 15.12 20.73
C MET A 380 3.35 14.47 19.36
N VAL A 381 3.05 15.29 18.34
CA VAL A 381 3.10 14.87 16.93
C VAL A 381 4.57 14.79 16.53
N LEU A 382 5.03 13.57 16.23
CA LEU A 382 6.38 13.30 15.71
C LEU A 382 6.46 13.71 14.24
N LEU A 383 7.63 14.14 13.76
CA LEU A 383 7.84 14.42 12.34
C LEU A 383 7.58 13.16 11.49
N SER A 384 6.85 13.32 10.39
CA SER A 384 6.67 12.29 9.38
C SER A 384 8.03 11.95 8.76
N HIS A 385 8.37 10.66 8.69
CA HIS A 385 9.71 10.22 8.33
C HIS A 385 9.73 8.84 7.67
N ASP A 386 10.77 8.60 6.88
CA ASP A 386 11.13 7.27 6.39
C ASP A 386 12.45 6.84 7.04
N MET A 387 12.59 5.54 7.36
CA MET A 387 13.83 4.97 7.87
C MET A 387 14.11 3.60 7.26
N ALA A 388 15.35 3.37 6.80
CA ALA A 388 15.81 2.07 6.33
C ALA A 388 17.30 1.86 6.62
N GLY A 389 17.77 0.61 6.52
CA GLY A 389 19.17 0.25 6.78
C GLY A 389 19.48 -0.02 8.25
N THR A 390 20.72 -0.45 8.53
CA THR A 390 21.12 -0.96 9.86
C THR A 390 22.51 -0.51 10.34
N GLY A 391 23.26 0.24 9.53
CA GLY A 391 24.59 0.76 9.91
C GLY A 391 24.54 2.10 10.64
N ASP A 392 25.64 2.86 10.53
CA ASP A 392 25.73 4.21 11.10
C ASP A 392 24.62 5.10 10.54
N THR A 393 24.08 5.98 11.39
CA THR A 393 22.88 6.74 11.03
C THR A 393 23.22 8.01 10.29
N VAL A 394 22.53 8.25 9.18
CA VAL A 394 22.51 9.54 8.47
C VAL A 394 21.08 10.08 8.51
N VAL A 395 20.88 11.28 9.06
CA VAL A 395 19.60 12.00 9.03
C VAL A 395 19.64 13.09 7.96
N LEU A 396 18.62 13.14 7.11
CA LEU A 396 18.51 14.03 5.95
C LEU A 396 17.39 15.04 6.18
N LEU A 397 17.73 16.33 6.17
CA LEU A 397 16.85 17.45 6.49
C LEU A 397 16.64 18.34 5.24
N HIS A 398 15.39 18.48 4.79
CA HIS A 398 15.09 19.08 3.48
C HIS A 398 15.16 20.62 3.46
N SER A 399 15.15 21.21 2.26
CA SER A 399 15.03 22.67 2.05
C SER A 399 13.59 23.16 2.22
N SER A 400 13.40 24.45 2.47
CA SER A 400 12.06 25.07 2.54
C SER A 400 11.32 25.06 1.20
N ALA A 401 12.03 24.87 0.08
CA ALA A 401 11.43 24.73 -1.25
C ALA A 401 10.89 23.30 -1.54
N CYS A 402 11.07 22.38 -0.60
CA CYS A 402 10.92 20.94 -0.80
C CYS A 402 10.36 20.24 0.45
N ASP A 403 10.22 18.92 0.36
CA ASP A 403 9.99 18.02 1.50
C ASP A 403 10.98 16.85 1.44
N ARG A 404 10.82 15.81 2.29
CA ARG A 404 11.78 14.69 2.39
C ARG A 404 12.03 13.96 1.08
N ARG A 405 11.12 14.05 0.08
CA ARG A 405 11.28 13.46 -1.26
C ARG A 405 12.45 14.07 -2.03
N MET A 406 12.97 15.24 -1.63
CA MET A 406 14.19 15.79 -2.23
C MET A 406 15.41 14.86 -2.12
N TRP A 407 15.35 13.90 -1.18
CA TRP A 407 16.39 12.92 -0.91
C TRP A 407 16.16 11.58 -1.60
N ASP A 408 15.07 11.41 -2.38
CA ASP A 408 14.83 10.18 -3.18
C ASP A 408 16.07 9.75 -3.99
N PRO A 409 16.82 10.64 -4.66
CA PRO A 409 17.98 10.22 -5.44
C PRO A 409 19.16 9.73 -4.57
N GLN A 410 19.30 10.22 -3.33
CA GLN A 410 20.38 9.80 -2.43
C GLN A 410 20.00 8.60 -1.56
N TRP A 411 18.71 8.29 -1.44
CA TRP A 411 18.17 7.27 -0.54
C TRP A 411 18.83 5.91 -0.75
N GLN A 412 18.71 5.34 -1.96
CA GLN A 412 19.25 4.02 -2.23
C GLN A 412 20.79 3.99 -2.21
N THR A 413 21.45 5.06 -2.66
CA THR A 413 22.92 5.13 -2.69
C THR A 413 23.52 5.09 -1.28
N LEU A 414 22.91 5.78 -0.31
CA LEU A 414 23.36 5.76 1.07
C LEU A 414 23.03 4.41 1.74
N LEU A 415 21.88 3.81 1.43
CA LEU A 415 21.54 2.46 1.92
C LEU A 415 22.49 1.38 1.37
N ASP A 416 22.82 1.45 0.09
CA ASP A 416 23.77 0.53 -0.57
C ASP A 416 25.20 0.71 -0.03
N ALA A 417 25.53 1.91 0.45
CA ALA A 417 26.78 2.17 1.17
C ALA A 417 26.77 1.64 2.62
N GLY A 418 25.65 1.09 3.09
CA GLY A 418 25.52 0.40 4.39
C GLY A 418 25.01 1.28 5.52
N TYR A 419 24.62 2.53 5.26
CA TYR A 419 24.10 3.44 6.29
C TYR A 419 22.68 3.06 6.71
N ARG A 420 22.31 3.41 7.95
CA ARG A 420 20.91 3.58 8.33
C ARG A 420 20.49 5.00 7.97
N VAL A 421 19.54 5.16 7.06
CA VAL A 421 19.14 6.48 6.56
C VAL A 421 17.79 6.86 7.13
N VAL A 422 17.68 8.06 7.67
CA VAL A 422 16.44 8.69 8.13
C VAL A 422 16.23 9.97 7.32
N ARG A 423 15.03 10.20 6.81
CA ARG A 423 14.62 11.49 6.23
C ARG A 423 13.26 11.87 6.78
N CYS A 424 13.03 13.14 7.05
CA CYS A 424 11.80 13.61 7.67
C CYS A 424 11.30 14.90 7.06
N ASP A 425 10.00 15.14 7.18
CA ASP A 425 9.37 16.42 6.83
C ASP A 425 9.31 17.32 8.06
N PHE A 426 9.76 18.57 7.93
CA PHE A 426 9.54 19.60 8.94
C PHE A 426 8.05 19.91 9.11
N ARG A 427 7.67 20.51 10.24
CA ARG A 427 6.28 20.93 10.45
C ARG A 427 5.84 21.89 9.36
N GLY A 428 4.67 21.65 8.77
CA GLY A 428 4.17 22.44 7.65
C GLY A 428 4.69 22.00 6.28
N TYR A 429 5.43 20.89 6.19
CA TYR A 429 5.96 20.36 4.94
C TYR A 429 5.54 18.91 4.72
N GLY A 430 5.48 18.51 3.45
CA GLY A 430 5.18 17.13 3.03
C GLY A 430 3.96 16.53 3.73
N GLU A 431 4.22 15.60 4.65
CA GLU A 431 3.22 14.90 5.45
C GLU A 431 3.23 15.28 6.94
N THR A 432 4.11 16.18 7.40
CA THR A 432 4.07 16.66 8.79
C THR A 432 3.13 17.87 8.87
N PRO A 433 2.08 17.84 9.72
CA PRO A 433 1.19 18.98 9.91
C PRO A 433 1.92 20.26 10.32
N VAL A 434 1.27 21.41 10.13
CA VAL A 434 1.69 22.68 10.73
C VAL A 434 1.80 22.54 12.26
N PRO A 435 2.63 23.36 12.92
CA PRO A 435 2.72 23.36 14.38
C PRO A 435 1.36 23.61 15.04
N ASP A 436 1.09 22.92 16.15
CA ASP A 436 -0.09 23.14 17.01
C ASP A 436 0.27 23.94 18.28
N ARG A 437 1.51 24.40 18.35
CA ARG A 437 2.12 25.17 19.44
C ARG A 437 3.43 25.78 18.93
N PRO A 438 3.98 26.80 19.62
CA PRO A 438 5.34 27.25 19.36
C PRO A 438 6.32 26.08 19.42
N ASN A 439 7.13 25.90 18.38
CA ASN A 439 8.07 24.79 18.22
C ASN A 439 9.44 25.30 17.76
N ASN A 440 10.44 24.43 17.86
CA ASN A 440 11.75 24.64 17.27
C ASN A 440 12.09 23.37 16.47
N ASP A 441 12.46 23.53 15.20
CA ASP A 441 12.67 22.38 14.32
C ASP A 441 13.87 21.51 14.74
N ALA A 442 14.89 22.08 15.38
CA ALA A 442 16.01 21.31 15.91
C ALA A 442 15.59 20.46 17.12
N ASP A 443 14.67 20.96 17.96
CA ASP A 443 14.03 20.16 19.01
C ASP A 443 13.17 19.04 18.42
N ASP A 444 12.40 19.30 17.36
CA ASP A 444 11.60 18.29 16.68
C ASP A 444 12.48 17.18 16.06
N VAL A 445 13.62 17.54 15.45
CA VAL A 445 14.62 16.56 14.96
C VAL A 445 15.19 15.75 16.12
N ARG A 446 15.52 16.38 17.26
CA ARG A 446 15.98 15.64 18.46
C ARG A 446 14.93 14.66 18.95
N GLU A 447 13.68 15.10 19.06
CA GLU A 447 12.57 14.25 19.50
C GLU A 447 12.35 13.08 18.54
N LEU A 448 12.49 13.29 17.23
CA LEU A 448 12.50 12.21 16.23
C LEU A 448 13.61 11.20 16.49
N LEU A 449 14.86 11.66 16.66
CA LEU A 449 16.00 10.79 16.92
C LEU A 449 15.84 10.02 18.24
N ASP A 450 15.33 10.67 19.28
CA ASP A 450 15.05 10.02 20.57
C ASP A 450 13.96 8.94 20.44
N ALA A 451 12.87 9.23 19.72
CA ALA A 451 11.79 8.27 19.46
C ALA A 451 12.26 7.05 18.65
N LEU A 452 13.24 7.24 17.75
CA LEU A 452 13.85 6.18 16.95
C LEU A 452 15.01 5.46 17.65
N GLY A 453 15.33 5.81 18.90
CA GLY A 453 16.44 5.23 19.66
C GLY A 453 17.81 5.53 19.05
N ILE A 454 17.98 6.73 18.48
CA ILE A 454 19.20 7.16 17.79
C ILE A 454 19.98 8.10 18.69
N GLU A 455 21.02 7.56 19.33
CA GLU A 455 21.88 8.35 20.21
C GLU A 455 22.81 9.31 19.45
N ARG A 456 23.29 8.93 18.25
CA ARG A 456 24.21 9.75 17.45
C ARG A 456 23.99 9.52 15.96
N ALA A 457 24.03 10.57 15.15
CA ALA A 457 23.86 10.49 13.70
C ALA A 457 24.76 11.50 12.95
N ALA A 458 25.07 11.21 11.69
CA ALA A 458 25.53 12.21 10.75
C ALA A 458 24.31 13.02 10.29
N VAL A 459 24.41 14.34 10.31
CA VAL A 459 23.30 15.24 9.97
C VAL A 459 23.62 15.91 8.64
N VAL A 460 22.75 15.71 7.66
CA VAL A 460 22.85 16.34 6.34
C VAL A 460 21.65 17.25 6.16
N GLY A 461 21.88 18.55 5.98
CA GLY A 461 20.82 19.53 5.80
C GLY A 461 20.99 20.32 4.51
N SER A 462 19.87 20.59 3.84
CA SER A 462 19.84 21.47 2.66
C SER A 462 19.13 22.77 2.97
N SER A 463 19.72 23.92 2.65
CA SER A 463 19.08 25.23 2.81
C SER A 463 18.54 25.46 4.23
N TYR A 464 17.23 25.64 4.38
CA TYR A 464 16.54 25.69 5.67
C TYR A 464 16.88 24.50 6.58
N GLY A 465 16.88 23.26 6.05
CA GLY A 465 17.33 22.08 6.80
C GLY A 465 18.81 22.14 7.18
N GLY A 466 19.63 22.88 6.43
CA GLY A 466 21.01 23.20 6.80
C GLY A 466 21.10 24.16 7.99
N ARG A 467 20.24 25.17 8.05
CA ARG A 467 20.08 26.08 9.21
C ARG A 467 19.71 25.30 10.47
N VAL A 468 18.73 24.39 10.35
CA VAL A 468 18.31 23.51 11.45
C VAL A 468 19.43 22.55 11.85
N ALA A 469 20.18 21.99 10.89
CA ALA A 469 21.32 21.12 11.17
C ALA A 469 22.45 21.83 11.93
N LEU A 470 22.73 23.10 11.59
CA LEU A 470 23.68 23.95 12.31
C LEU A 470 23.26 24.15 13.77
N GLU A 471 22.00 24.53 13.98
CA GLU A 471 21.46 24.72 15.33
C GLU A 471 21.49 23.43 16.16
N PHE A 472 21.08 22.31 15.55
CA PHE A 472 21.12 20.99 16.18
C PHE A 472 22.56 20.61 16.61
N ALA A 473 23.53 20.82 15.73
CA ALA A 473 24.94 20.53 16.01
C ALA A 473 25.54 21.43 17.09
N ALA A 474 25.14 22.70 17.15
CA ALA A 474 25.61 23.64 18.17
C ALA A 474 25.03 23.32 19.55
N ARG A 475 23.75 22.95 19.62
CA ARG A 475 23.04 22.66 20.88
C ARG A 475 23.37 21.27 21.44
N TRP A 476 23.63 20.30 20.56
CA TRP A 476 23.91 18.92 20.96
C TRP A 476 25.11 18.31 20.21
N PRO A 477 26.33 18.84 20.38
CA PRO A 477 27.51 18.39 19.63
C PRO A 477 27.80 16.89 19.79
N GLY A 478 27.57 16.33 20.99
CA GLY A 478 27.73 14.90 21.26
C GLY A 478 26.74 13.98 20.51
N ARG A 479 25.67 14.52 19.92
CA ARG A 479 24.67 13.79 19.13
C ARG A 479 25.02 13.78 17.62
N VAL A 480 26.04 14.51 17.20
CA VAL A 480 26.43 14.63 15.78
C VAL A 480 27.74 13.88 15.53
N SER A 481 27.76 12.95 14.57
CA SER A 481 28.99 12.25 14.16
C SER A 481 29.71 12.95 13.02
N ALA A 482 28.96 13.56 12.10
CA ALA A 482 29.44 14.39 11.01
C ALA A 482 28.32 15.37 10.60
N LEU A 483 28.69 16.54 10.06
CA LEU A 483 27.75 17.56 9.61
C LEU A 483 27.97 17.86 8.13
N ALA A 484 26.92 17.82 7.31
CA ALA A 484 26.98 18.25 5.91
C ALA A 484 25.91 19.29 5.62
N LEU A 485 26.32 20.43 5.08
CA LEU A 485 25.51 21.61 4.85
C LEU A 485 25.50 21.90 3.35
N LEU A 486 24.37 21.66 2.69
CA LEU A 486 24.17 21.95 1.27
C LEU A 486 23.41 23.27 1.14
N SER A 487 24.05 24.30 0.58
CA SER A 487 23.46 25.63 0.39
C SER A 487 22.73 26.17 1.62
N ALA A 488 23.30 25.95 2.81
CA ALA A 488 22.64 26.20 4.09
C ALA A 488 22.44 27.71 4.37
N GLY A 489 21.31 28.05 4.99
CA GLY A 489 21.12 29.36 5.61
C GLY A 489 21.79 29.46 6.98
N SER A 490 21.97 30.67 7.51
CA SER A 490 22.58 30.90 8.82
C SER A 490 21.88 32.05 9.56
N PRO A 491 21.54 31.89 10.86
CA PRO A 491 20.98 32.97 11.67
C PRO A 491 22.00 34.08 11.96
N HIS A 492 23.28 33.88 11.63
CA HIS A 492 24.35 34.87 11.82
C HIS A 492 24.59 35.75 10.60
N HIS A 493 23.79 35.60 9.55
CA HIS A 493 23.96 36.33 8.31
C HIS A 493 22.66 37.03 7.94
N GLU A 494 22.75 38.35 7.74
CA GLU A 494 21.63 39.14 7.25
C GLU A 494 21.28 38.75 5.81
N PRO A 495 19.99 38.73 5.43
CA PRO A 495 19.57 38.56 4.04
C PRO A 495 20.24 39.58 3.11
N THR A 496 20.50 39.18 1.87
CA THR A 496 20.95 40.11 0.82
C THR A 496 19.75 40.78 0.16
N GLU A 497 19.96 41.92 -0.52
CA GLU A 497 18.89 42.61 -1.28
C GLU A 497 18.17 41.69 -2.28
N GLU A 498 18.86 40.68 -2.82
CA GLU A 498 18.31 39.69 -3.74
C GLU A 498 17.39 38.68 -3.03
N LEU A 499 17.76 38.24 -1.83
CA LEU A 499 16.93 37.36 -1.01
C LEU A 499 15.69 38.10 -0.50
N ASP A 500 15.86 39.34 -0.01
CA ASP A 500 14.74 40.21 0.40
C ASP A 500 13.77 40.46 -0.76
N ALA A 501 14.28 40.64 -1.98
CA ALA A 501 13.46 40.83 -3.17
C ALA A 501 12.68 39.56 -3.55
N PHE A 502 13.29 38.38 -3.37
CA PHE A 502 12.59 37.10 -3.54
C PHE A 502 11.46 36.97 -2.52
N ASP A 503 11.74 37.18 -1.22
CA ASP A 503 10.76 37.04 -0.15
C ASP A 503 9.56 37.99 -0.36
N ALA A 504 9.83 39.24 -0.76
CA ALA A 504 8.78 40.21 -1.07
C ALA A 504 7.95 39.86 -2.32
N GLU A 505 8.56 39.25 -3.35
CA GLU A 505 7.82 38.78 -4.53
C GLU A 505 6.95 37.55 -4.19
N GLU A 506 7.48 36.64 -3.38
CA GLU A 506 6.78 35.45 -2.91
C GLU A 506 5.57 35.83 -2.04
N GLU A 507 5.76 36.69 -1.04
CA GLU A 507 4.68 37.21 -0.17
C GLU A 507 3.59 37.89 -1.01
N ALA A 508 3.98 38.75 -1.97
CA ALA A 508 3.02 39.43 -2.83
C ALA A 508 2.20 38.47 -3.72
N LEU A 509 2.79 37.36 -4.17
CA LEU A 509 2.09 36.33 -4.95
C LEU A 509 1.13 35.52 -4.07
N VAL A 510 1.56 35.15 -2.86
CA VAL A 510 0.72 34.42 -1.89
C VAL A 510 -0.45 35.30 -1.42
N ASP A 511 -0.22 36.57 -1.09
CA ASP A 511 -1.25 37.55 -0.73
C ASP A 511 -2.28 37.79 -1.84
N ALA A 512 -1.85 37.62 -3.10
CA ALA A 512 -2.70 37.72 -4.27
C ALA A 512 -3.44 36.40 -4.61
N ASP A 513 -3.27 35.34 -3.80
CA ASP A 513 -3.76 33.98 -4.05
C ASP A 513 -3.23 33.37 -5.38
N ASP A 514 -2.07 33.85 -5.85
CA ASP A 514 -1.37 33.35 -7.04
C ASP A 514 -0.33 32.30 -6.67
N LEU A 515 -0.81 31.15 -6.18
CA LEU A 515 0.06 30.05 -5.75
C LEU A 515 0.85 29.44 -6.92
N ASP A 516 0.30 29.44 -8.14
CA ASP A 516 1.02 28.95 -9.31
C ASP A 516 2.20 29.87 -9.64
N GLY A 517 2.00 31.19 -9.55
CA GLY A 517 3.08 32.17 -9.65
C GLY A 517 4.13 32.00 -8.56
N ALA A 518 3.73 31.83 -7.30
CA ALA A 518 4.63 31.63 -6.16
C ALA A 518 5.46 30.33 -6.29
N VAL A 519 4.86 29.27 -6.82
CA VAL A 519 5.58 28.01 -7.10
C VAL A 519 6.56 28.19 -8.25
N GLU A 520 6.18 28.84 -9.36
CA GLU A 520 7.11 29.09 -10.47
C GLU A 520 8.26 30.02 -10.07
N LEU A 521 8.02 30.99 -9.18
CA LEU A 521 9.07 31.81 -8.59
C LEU A 521 10.11 30.92 -7.87
N ASN A 522 9.67 30.00 -7.01
CA ASN A 522 10.56 29.05 -6.33
C ASN A 522 11.34 28.16 -7.29
N VAL A 523 10.67 27.59 -8.30
CA VAL A 523 11.30 26.72 -9.30
C VAL A 523 12.35 27.47 -10.12
N ARG A 524 12.10 28.75 -10.43
CA ARG A 524 13.03 29.61 -11.17
C ARG A 524 14.22 30.02 -10.32
N THR A 525 14.01 30.34 -9.05
CA THR A 525 15.05 30.87 -8.15
C THR A 525 15.96 29.78 -7.61
N TRP A 526 15.39 28.65 -7.15
CA TRP A 526 16.13 27.63 -6.39
C TRP A 526 16.78 26.53 -7.22
N LEU A 527 16.62 26.55 -8.54
CA LEU A 527 17.24 25.57 -9.42
C LEU A 527 18.21 26.24 -10.38
N GLY A 528 19.40 25.66 -10.50
CA GLY A 528 20.41 26.10 -11.45
C GLY A 528 19.93 26.08 -12.91
N PRO A 529 20.64 26.78 -13.81
CA PRO A 529 20.26 26.92 -15.22
C PRO A 529 20.28 25.58 -15.98
N GLU A 530 21.02 24.59 -15.49
CA GLU A 530 21.14 23.26 -16.10
C GLU A 530 20.12 22.23 -15.56
N ALA A 531 19.28 22.61 -14.58
CA ALA A 531 18.26 21.71 -14.04
C ALA A 531 17.23 21.34 -15.10
N ASP A 532 16.98 20.03 -15.26
CA ASP A 532 16.04 19.50 -16.26
C ASP A 532 14.57 19.66 -15.85
N ASP A 533 13.67 19.39 -16.79
CA ASP A 533 12.23 19.54 -16.60
C ASP A 533 11.68 18.59 -15.52
N GLU A 534 12.29 17.42 -15.32
CA GLU A 534 11.87 16.47 -14.29
C GLU A 534 12.19 17.00 -12.89
N VAL A 535 13.38 17.56 -12.69
CA VAL A 535 13.79 18.20 -11.44
C VAL A 535 12.90 19.42 -11.15
N ARG A 536 12.63 20.24 -12.17
CA ARG A 536 11.72 21.40 -12.05
C ARG A 536 10.31 20.97 -11.62
N GLU A 537 9.79 19.90 -12.21
CA GLU A 537 8.47 19.36 -11.84
C GLU A 537 8.44 18.78 -10.42
N LYS A 538 9.53 18.14 -9.97
CA LYS A 538 9.64 17.65 -8.59
C LYS A 538 9.59 18.80 -7.58
N VAL A 539 10.38 19.85 -7.80
CA VAL A 539 10.37 21.05 -6.93
C VAL A 539 9.00 21.72 -6.98
N ARG A 540 8.40 21.89 -8.17
CA ARG A 540 7.03 22.41 -8.32
C ARG A 540 6.02 21.65 -7.48
N THR A 541 6.07 20.32 -7.52
CA THR A 541 5.16 19.44 -6.77
C THR A 541 5.35 19.57 -5.26
N MET A 542 6.59 19.57 -4.79
CA MET A 542 6.88 19.69 -3.35
C MET A 542 6.55 21.09 -2.83
N GLN A 543 6.87 22.15 -3.58
CA GLN A 543 6.59 23.52 -3.16
C GLN A 543 5.09 23.81 -3.14
N ARG A 544 4.36 23.35 -4.16
CA ARG A 544 2.90 23.44 -4.18
C ARG A 544 2.30 22.78 -2.93
N ARG A 545 2.83 21.62 -2.54
CA ARG A 545 2.41 20.92 -1.34
C ARG A 545 2.73 21.69 -0.05
N ALA A 546 3.89 22.32 0.05
CA ALA A 546 4.25 23.16 1.20
C ALA A 546 3.21 24.27 1.40
N TYR A 547 2.87 25.02 0.34
CA TYR A 547 1.81 26.04 0.41
C TYR A 547 0.46 25.49 0.83
N GLU A 548 0.03 24.36 0.25
CA GLU A 548 -1.25 23.74 0.60
C GLU A 548 -1.33 23.33 2.08
N VAL A 549 -0.21 22.89 2.67
CA VAL A 549 -0.17 22.51 4.09
C VAL A 549 -0.14 23.75 4.97
N GLN A 550 0.70 24.73 4.64
CA GLN A 550 0.90 25.95 5.44
C GLN A 550 -0.32 26.85 5.43
N LEU A 551 -0.91 27.11 4.26
CA LEU A 551 -2.09 27.97 4.10
C LEU A 551 -3.39 27.32 4.59
N ALA A 552 -3.38 26.01 4.84
CA ALA A 552 -4.50 25.32 5.48
C ALA A 552 -4.53 25.51 7.01
N ALA A 553 -3.50 26.13 7.60
CA ALA A 553 -3.47 26.41 9.03
C ALA A 553 -4.55 27.43 9.44
N GLU A 554 -5.35 27.08 10.45
CA GLU A 554 -6.31 28.02 11.05
C GLU A 554 -5.64 29.01 12.02
N GLU A 555 -4.48 28.61 12.58
CA GLU A 555 -3.68 29.37 13.52
C GLU A 555 -2.19 29.23 13.16
N GLU A 556 -1.46 30.34 13.17
CA GLU A 556 -0.01 30.38 13.01
C GLU A 556 0.66 30.46 14.39
N PHE A 557 1.75 29.70 14.56
CA PHE A 557 2.55 29.69 15.77
C PHE A 557 3.98 30.12 15.49
N ASP A 558 4.52 30.97 16.37
CA ASP A 558 5.90 31.43 16.27
C ASP A 558 6.89 30.27 16.42
N GLN A 559 7.95 30.28 15.60
CA GLN A 559 9.12 29.45 15.85
C GLN A 559 9.90 29.98 17.06
N LEU A 560 10.24 29.07 17.97
CA LEU A 560 11.09 29.37 19.11
C LEU A 560 12.55 29.48 18.65
N GLU A 561 13.13 30.66 18.84
CA GLU A 561 14.55 30.88 18.59
C GLU A 561 15.41 30.24 19.69
N ALA A 562 16.58 29.75 19.31
CA ALA A 562 17.60 29.26 20.23
C ALA A 562 18.98 29.76 19.82
N ASP A 563 19.86 29.95 20.81
CA ASP A 563 21.24 30.37 20.58
C ASP A 563 22.00 29.30 19.78
N CYS A 564 22.55 29.70 18.62
CA CYS A 564 23.36 28.85 17.75
C CYS A 564 24.84 29.24 17.86
N GLU A 565 25.52 28.75 18.90
CA GLU A 565 26.94 29.00 19.13
C GLU A 565 27.81 28.12 18.23
N LEU A 566 28.25 28.64 17.07
CA LEU A 566 29.05 27.88 16.09
C LEU A 566 30.33 27.28 16.68
N SER A 567 30.91 27.93 17.70
CA SER A 567 32.12 27.43 18.38
C SER A 567 31.89 26.15 19.19
N ALA A 568 30.64 25.79 19.46
CA ALA A 568 30.26 24.55 20.13
C ALA A 568 30.19 23.35 19.18
N ILE A 569 30.20 23.56 17.86
CA ILE A 569 30.13 22.48 16.87
C ILE A 569 31.47 21.74 16.82
N GLU A 570 31.48 20.51 17.32
CA GLU A 570 32.66 19.63 17.37
C GLU A 570 32.79 18.71 16.14
N ALA A 571 31.70 18.53 15.39
CA ALA A 571 31.66 17.60 14.27
C ALA A 571 32.45 18.13 13.06
N ARG A 572 33.18 17.23 12.38
CA ARG A 572 33.74 17.52 11.06
C ARG A 572 32.60 17.93 10.12
N THR A 573 32.80 19.02 9.41
CA THR A 573 31.76 19.68 8.63
C THR A 573 32.13 19.73 7.13
N LEU A 574 31.22 19.27 6.28
CA LEU A 574 31.24 19.54 4.85
C LEU A 574 30.29 20.71 4.56
N ILE A 575 30.78 21.72 3.86
CA ILE A 575 29.98 22.85 3.38
C ILE A 575 30.00 22.79 1.87
N VAL A 576 28.83 22.82 1.25
CA VAL A 576 28.67 22.77 -0.21
C VAL A 576 27.86 23.98 -0.65
N ALA A 577 28.38 24.73 -1.62
CA ALA A 577 27.70 25.88 -2.19
C ALA A 577 27.69 25.82 -3.72
N GLY A 578 26.56 26.14 -4.33
CA GLY A 578 26.44 26.32 -5.77
C GLY A 578 26.99 27.67 -6.22
N LYS A 579 27.71 27.71 -7.34
CA LYS A 579 28.20 28.97 -7.94
C LYS A 579 27.07 29.79 -8.57
N ASN A 580 25.97 29.14 -8.94
CA ASN A 580 24.78 29.76 -9.52
C ASN A 580 23.67 29.98 -8.47
N ASP A 581 23.99 29.80 -7.19
CA ASP A 581 23.07 30.07 -6.07
C ASP A 581 23.05 31.58 -5.75
N LEU A 582 22.06 32.04 -4.97
CA LEU A 582 21.99 33.44 -4.54
C LEU A 582 23.23 33.81 -3.72
N ASP A 583 23.63 35.08 -3.83
CA ASP A 583 24.87 35.57 -3.21
C ASP A 583 24.88 35.36 -1.69
N TYR A 584 23.71 35.42 -1.05
CA TYR A 584 23.51 35.09 0.37
C TYR A 584 24.08 33.71 0.74
N PHE A 585 23.70 32.65 0.04
CA PHE A 585 24.12 31.28 0.38
C PHE A 585 25.60 31.05 0.11
N GLN A 586 26.18 31.73 -0.88
CA GLN A 586 27.61 31.71 -1.15
C GLN A 586 28.42 32.42 -0.05
N GLN A 587 27.91 33.55 0.45
CA GLN A 587 28.51 34.28 1.57
C GLN A 587 28.42 33.50 2.88
N VAL A 588 27.26 32.90 3.19
CA VAL A 588 27.07 32.02 4.34
C VAL A 588 28.04 30.84 4.31
N ALA A 589 28.18 30.17 3.17
CA ALA A 589 29.10 29.05 3.05
C ALA A 589 30.57 29.44 3.30
N THR A 590 30.96 30.65 2.90
CA THR A 590 32.30 31.19 3.16
C THR A 590 32.48 31.54 4.64
N ASP A 591 31.52 32.23 5.25
CA ASP A 591 31.55 32.58 6.69
C ASP A 591 31.63 31.33 7.58
N LEU A 592 30.80 30.32 7.29
CA LEU A 592 30.81 29.06 8.03
C LEU A 592 32.14 28.33 7.90
N ALA A 593 32.76 28.35 6.72
CA ALA A 593 34.08 27.73 6.50
C ALA A 593 35.19 28.43 7.29
N ASP A 594 35.09 29.75 7.49
CA ASP A 594 36.05 30.53 8.26
C ASP A 594 35.86 30.40 9.78
N ARG A 595 34.62 30.13 10.24
CA ARG A 595 34.26 30.11 11.67
C ARG A 595 34.25 28.72 12.30
N LEU A 596 33.97 27.67 11.53
CA LEU A 596 33.92 26.29 12.04
C LEU A 596 35.32 25.69 12.11
N ALA A 597 35.63 25.00 13.22
CA ALA A 597 36.98 24.54 13.51
C ALA A 597 37.50 23.43 12.56
N ASP A 598 36.60 22.57 12.06
CA ASP A 598 36.91 21.47 11.15
C ASP A 598 35.92 21.45 9.99
N ALA A 599 36.07 22.41 9.06
CA ALA A 599 35.19 22.57 7.91
C ALA A 599 35.93 22.44 6.58
N ARG A 600 35.29 21.77 5.62
CA ARG A 600 35.72 21.71 4.21
C ARG A 600 34.65 22.35 3.33
N LEU A 601 34.98 23.47 2.70
CA LEU A 601 34.15 24.10 1.69
C LEU A 601 34.38 23.48 0.31
N VAL A 602 33.28 23.12 -0.37
CA VAL A 602 33.24 22.65 -1.76
C VAL A 602 32.32 23.57 -2.55
N GLN A 603 32.89 24.30 -3.51
CA GLN A 603 32.13 25.11 -4.45
C GLN A 603 31.83 24.30 -5.72
N LEU A 604 30.55 24.18 -6.07
CA LEU A 604 30.08 23.47 -7.25
C LEU A 604 29.96 24.46 -8.41
N PRO A 605 30.82 24.40 -9.46
CA PRO A 605 30.79 25.37 -10.56
C PRO A 605 29.48 25.35 -11.35
N TRP A 606 28.75 24.24 -11.31
CA TRP A 606 27.47 24.02 -11.98
C TRP A 606 26.27 24.23 -11.06
N GLY A 607 26.44 24.15 -9.74
CA GLY A 607 25.33 24.05 -8.79
C GLY A 607 24.55 25.34 -8.65
N GLY A 608 23.22 25.24 -8.66
CA GLY A 608 22.32 26.18 -8.02
C GLY A 608 22.09 25.82 -6.55
N HIS A 609 20.89 26.12 -6.04
CA HIS A 609 20.55 26.01 -4.63
C HIS A 609 20.25 24.58 -4.15
N LEU A 610 19.87 23.67 -5.06
CA LEU A 610 19.45 22.30 -4.73
C LEU A 610 20.35 21.25 -5.39
N PRO A 611 21.64 21.17 -5.02
CA PRO A 611 22.60 20.28 -5.68
C PRO A 611 22.24 18.79 -5.57
N SER A 612 21.48 18.38 -4.54
CA SER A 612 21.00 17.01 -4.38
C SER A 612 20.00 16.59 -5.48
N LEU A 613 19.25 17.54 -6.03
CA LEU A 613 18.30 17.32 -7.11
C LEU A 613 18.91 17.63 -8.48
N GLU A 614 19.76 18.65 -8.58
CA GLU A 614 20.35 19.08 -9.85
C GLU A 614 21.35 18.07 -10.43
N ARG A 615 22.26 17.53 -9.59
CA ARG A 615 23.16 16.44 -9.99
C ARG A 615 23.23 15.38 -8.89
N PRO A 616 22.23 14.50 -8.83
CA PRO A 616 22.06 13.60 -7.70
C PRO A 616 23.23 12.64 -7.49
N ASP A 617 23.81 12.11 -8.58
CA ASP A 617 24.93 11.17 -8.51
C ASP A 617 26.22 11.83 -8.00
N GLU A 618 26.53 13.05 -8.46
CA GLU A 618 27.69 13.82 -8.00
C GLU A 618 27.55 14.18 -6.52
N THR A 619 26.35 14.62 -6.11
CA THR A 619 26.07 14.97 -4.71
C THR A 619 26.09 13.74 -3.81
N ALA A 620 25.52 12.60 -4.25
CA ALA A 620 25.55 11.36 -3.48
C ALA A 620 26.98 10.84 -3.30
N ALA A 621 27.81 10.90 -4.35
CA ALA A 621 29.23 10.55 -4.27
C ALA A 621 29.98 11.47 -3.30
N LEU A 622 29.74 12.77 -3.36
CA LEU A 622 30.35 13.75 -2.46
C LEU A 622 29.99 13.50 -0.99
N LEU A 623 28.70 13.24 -0.71
CA LEU A 623 28.23 12.91 0.64
C LEU A 623 28.84 11.60 1.13
N LYS A 624 28.85 10.56 0.30
CA LYS A 624 29.43 9.25 0.65
C LYS A 624 30.93 9.37 0.95
N ASP A 625 31.70 10.03 0.08
CA ASP A 625 33.14 10.23 0.27
C ASP A 625 33.42 11.02 1.56
N PHE A 626 32.56 11.98 1.87
CA PHE A 626 32.64 12.69 3.13
C PHE A 626 32.34 11.78 4.30
N LEU A 627 31.22 11.06 4.31
CA LEU A 627 30.79 10.21 5.43
C LEU A 627 31.75 9.03 5.68
N ASP A 628 32.32 8.45 4.63
CA ASP A 628 33.26 7.31 4.72
C ASP A 628 34.66 7.72 5.23
N ALA A 629 35.01 9.01 5.14
CA ALA A 629 36.31 9.49 5.61
C ALA A 629 36.40 9.32 7.14
N SER A 630 37.20 8.36 7.58
CA SER A 630 37.47 8.10 8.99
C SER A 630 38.02 9.34 9.70
N SER A 631 37.56 9.57 10.93
CA SER A 631 38.07 10.61 11.84
C SER A 631 39.56 10.44 12.13
#